data_AF-A0A535IAD0-F1
#
_entry.id   AF-A0A535IAD0-F1
#
_cell.length_a   1.000
_cell.length_b   1.000
_cell.length_c   1.000
_cell.angle_alpha   90.00
_cell.angle_beta   90.00
_cell.angle_gamma   90.00
#
_symmetry.space_group_name_H-M   'P 1'
#
loop_
_entity.id
_entity.type
_entity.pdbx_description
1 polymer ?
#
loop_
_entity_poly.entity_id
_entity_poly.type
_entity_poly.pdbx_seq_one_letter_code
_entity_poly.pdbx_strand_id
1 'polypeptide(L)'
;ALEGVNLLVSLALSTVLFAWLFKELPDVQITWKHVVPGALLTALLFTVGKFAIGLYLANSGIGSTFGAAGSLVALLVWIYYSAQIFFFGAAFTRVYTKKYEPHIAPTPNAMRVGK
;
A
#
# COMPACT_ATOMS: atom_id res chain seq x y z
N ALA A 1 10.79 3.94 -24.87
CA ALA A 1 11.88 3.86 -23.86
C ALA A 1 11.57 4.74 -22.63
N LEU A 2 11.29 6.03 -22.80
CA LEU A 2 11.01 6.96 -21.68
C LEU A 2 9.83 6.55 -20.78
N GLU A 3 8.71 6.10 -21.35
CA GLU A 3 7.53 5.70 -20.56
C GLU A 3 7.81 4.50 -19.63
N GLY A 4 8.55 3.50 -20.12
CA GLY A 4 8.94 2.34 -19.32
C GLY A 4 9.87 2.72 -18.16
N VAL A 5 10.79 3.68 -18.39
CA VAL A 5 11.68 4.20 -17.35
C VAL A 5 10.87 4.96 -16.28
N ASN A 6 9.93 5.81 -16.69
CA ASN A 6 9.07 6.53 -15.74
C ASN A 6 8.21 5.58 -14.89
N LEU A 7 7.69 4.51 -15.49
CA LEU A 7 6.90 3.50 -14.77
C LEU A 7 7.77 2.76 -13.75
N LEU A 8 8.97 2.32 -14.14
CA LEU A 8 9.91 1.65 -13.25
C LEU A 8 10.35 2.56 -12.09
N VAL A 9 10.70 3.82 -12.37
CA VAL A 9 11.08 4.79 -11.34
C VAL A 9 9.93 5.06 -10.39
N SER A 10 8.72 5.27 -10.90
CA SER A 10 7.52 5.52 -10.08
C SER A 10 7.18 4.32 -9.19
N LEU A 11 7.30 3.10 -9.74
CA LEU A 11 7.03 1.86 -9.01
C LEU A 11 8.10 1.62 -7.94
N ALA A 12 9.37 1.83 -8.26
CA ALA A 12 10.47 1.74 -7.30
C ALA A 12 10.29 2.75 -6.15
N LEU A 13 9.99 4.02 -6.48
CA LEU A 13 9.76 5.07 -5.49
C LEU A 13 8.55 4.75 -4.59
N SER A 14 7.44 4.29 -5.19
CA SER A 14 6.25 3.87 -4.44
C SER A 14 6.55 2.67 -3.53
N THR A 15 7.33 1.70 -4.01
CA THR A 15 7.77 0.54 -3.22
C THR A 15 8.62 0.98 -2.03
N VAL A 16 9.56 1.91 -2.22
CA VAL A 16 10.39 2.46 -1.14
C VAL A 16 9.53 3.21 -0.12
N LEU A 17 8.57 4.02 -0.58
CA LEU A 17 7.61 4.72 0.28
C LEU A 17 6.80 3.76 1.13
N PHE A 18 6.18 2.74 0.52
CA PHE A 18 5.40 1.74 1.26
C PHE A 18 6.28 0.89 2.18
N ALA A 19 7.49 0.53 1.76
CA ALA A 19 8.45 -0.17 2.61
C ALA A 19 8.85 0.67 3.83
N TRP A 20 9.03 1.98 3.65
CA TRP A 20 9.33 2.89 4.76
C TRP A 20 8.13 3.05 5.69
N LEU A 21 6.92 3.27 5.15
CA LEU A 21 5.68 3.28 5.92
C LEU A 21 5.51 1.99 6.74
N PHE A 22 5.66 0.82 6.13
CA PHE A 22 5.54 -0.46 6.84
C PHE A 22 6.70 -0.77 7.79
N LYS A 23 7.82 -0.05 7.70
CA LYS A 23 8.93 -0.16 8.65
C LYS A 23 8.74 0.78 9.84
N GLU A 24 8.17 1.96 9.62
CA GLU A 24 7.99 2.97 10.67
C GLU A 24 6.73 2.72 11.50
N LEU A 25 5.71 2.06 10.95
CA LEU A 25 4.46 1.75 11.66
C LEU A 25 4.53 0.65 12.74
N PRO A 26 5.27 -0.45 12.59
CA PRO A 26 5.38 -1.47 13.63
C PRO A 26 6.48 -1.11 14.62
N ASP A 27 6.12 -1.01 15.89
CA ASP A 27 7.03 -0.96 17.05
C ASP A 27 7.73 -2.32 17.29
N VAL A 28 8.15 -2.96 16.20
CA VAL A 28 8.77 -4.29 16.14
C VAL A 28 9.85 -4.25 15.05
N GLN A 29 11.06 -4.70 15.38
CA GLN A 29 12.17 -4.73 14.44
C GLN A 29 11.93 -5.78 13.34
N ILE A 30 11.33 -5.37 12.22
CA ILE A 30 11.15 -6.22 11.04
C ILE A 30 12.36 -6.04 10.11
N THR A 31 13.02 -7.14 9.77
CA THR A 31 14.15 -7.13 8.81
C THR A 31 13.66 -6.72 7.42
N TRP A 32 14.39 -5.81 6.74
CA TRP A 32 14.05 -5.27 5.41
C TRP A 32 13.66 -6.34 4.37
N LYS A 33 14.23 -7.55 4.47
CA LYS A 33 13.92 -8.68 3.58
C LYS A 33 12.47 -9.17 3.65
N HIS A 34 11.77 -8.97 4.77
CA HIS A 34 10.38 -9.42 4.95
C HIS A 34 9.34 -8.34 4.64
N VAL A 35 9.75 -7.08 4.59
CA VAL A 35 8.89 -5.95 4.21
C VAL A 35 8.80 -5.79 2.69
N VAL A 36 9.87 -6.14 1.96
CA VAL A 36 9.95 -5.99 0.49
C VAL A 36 8.82 -6.70 -0.27
N PRO A 37 8.42 -7.95 0.04
CA PRO A 37 7.31 -8.61 -0.65
C PRO A 37 5.98 -7.89 -0.46
N GLY A 38 5.71 -7.42 0.76
CA GLY A 38 4.50 -6.66 1.08
C GLY A 38 4.49 -5.29 0.40
N ALA A 39 5.62 -4.58 0.41
CA ALA A 39 5.78 -3.29 -0.26
C ALA A 39 5.66 -3.41 -1.78
N LEU A 40 6.24 -4.45 -2.40
CA LEU A 40 6.11 -4.73 -3.83
C LEU A 40 4.66 -5.03 -4.23
N LEU A 41 3.98 -5.88 -3.47
CA LEU A 41 2.56 -6.17 -3.69
C LEU A 41 1.71 -4.89 -3.60
N THR A 42 1.95 -4.09 -2.57
CA THR A 42 1.25 -2.81 -2.34
C THR A 42 1.52 -1.82 -3.47
N ALA A 43 2.76 -1.69 -3.93
CA ALA A 43 3.14 -0.81 -5.03
C ALA A 43 2.55 -1.25 -6.38
N LEU A 44 2.45 -2.57 -6.62
CA LEU A 44 1.75 -3.12 -7.78
C LEU A 44 0.26 -2.80 -7.73
N LEU A 45 -0.42 -3.09 -6.61
CA LEU A 45 -1.83 -2.79 -6.42
C LEU A 45 -2.11 -1.28 -6.54
N PHE A 46 -1.20 -0.46 -6.00
CA PHE A 46 -1.29 0.99 -6.12
C PHE A 46 -1.24 1.40 -7.58
N THR A 47 -0.24 0.93 -8.34
CA THR A 47 -0.08 1.23 -9.76
C THR A 47 -1.30 0.82 -10.58
N VAL A 48 -1.81 -0.40 -10.39
CA VAL A 48 -3.04 -0.89 -11.04
C VAL A 48 -4.23 -0.04 -10.66
N GLY A 49 -4.33 0.32 -9.38
CA GLY A 49 -5.36 1.20 -8.86
C GLY A 49 -5.45 2.56 -9.51
N LYS A 50 -4.30 3.22 -9.66
CA LYS A 50 -4.24 4.54 -10.31
C LYS A 50 -4.83 4.48 -11.71
N PHE A 51 -4.50 3.41 -12.45
CA PHE A 51 -4.99 3.18 -13.79
C PHE A 51 -6.48 2.80 -13.81
N ALA A 52 -6.91 1.90 -12.93
CA ALA A 52 -8.29 1.44 -12.82
C ALA A 52 -9.24 2.59 -12.45
N ILE A 53 -8.85 3.45 -11.50
CA ILE A 53 -9.63 4.63 -11.13
C ILE A 53 -9.66 5.64 -12.27
N GLY A 54 -8.54 5.86 -12.96
CA GLY A 54 -8.50 6.71 -14.16
C GLY A 54 -9.47 6.24 -15.25
N LEU A 55 -9.47 4.94 -15.55
CA LEU A 55 -10.40 4.31 -16.49
C LEU A 55 -11.85 4.38 -16.02
N TYR A 56 -12.09 4.13 -14.75
CA TYR A 56 -13.42 4.20 -14.16
C TYR A 56 -13.98 5.61 -14.31
N LEU A 57 -13.23 6.63 -13.90
CA LEU A 57 -13.65 8.03 -14.03
C LEU A 57 -13.83 8.49 -15.48
N ALA A 58 -12.99 8.02 -16.40
CA ALA A 58 -13.11 8.34 -17.82
C ALA A 58 -14.40 7.77 -18.43
N ASN A 59 -14.84 6.58 -18.01
CA ASN A 59 -16.00 5.89 -18.59
C ASN A 59 -17.32 6.07 -17.82
N SER A 60 -17.29 6.45 -16.54
CA SER A 60 -18.46 6.41 -15.66
C SER A 60 -19.41 7.60 -15.79
N GLY A 61 -19.15 8.55 -16.71
CA GLY A 61 -20.03 9.73 -16.89
C GLY A 61 -20.18 10.58 -15.62
N ILE A 62 -19.30 10.41 -14.63
CA ILE A 62 -19.34 11.15 -13.36
C ILE A 62 -19.21 12.66 -13.62
N GLY A 63 -18.44 13.05 -14.64
CA GLY A 63 -18.33 14.45 -15.08
C GLY A 63 -19.65 15.05 -15.57
N SER A 64 -20.55 14.27 -16.17
CA SER A 64 -21.85 14.77 -16.66
C SER A 64 -22.97 14.67 -15.62
N THR A 65 -22.94 13.65 -14.76
CA THR A 65 -24.00 13.41 -13.75
C THR A 65 -23.76 14.20 -12.46
N PHE A 66 -22.49 14.38 -12.05
CA PHE A 66 -22.13 15.04 -10.80
C PHE A 66 -21.46 16.41 -11.02
N GLY A 67 -21.16 16.82 -12.26
CA GLY A 67 -20.55 18.11 -12.56
C GLY A 67 -19.31 18.39 -11.70
N ALA A 68 -19.24 19.56 -11.06
CA ALA A 68 -18.15 19.92 -10.15
C ALA A 68 -17.99 18.96 -8.95
N ALA A 69 -19.08 18.34 -8.47
CA ALA A 69 -19.03 17.37 -7.37
C ALA A 69 -18.38 16.04 -7.76
N GLY A 70 -18.25 15.76 -9.06
CA GLY A 70 -17.53 14.59 -9.57
C GLY A 70 -16.06 14.55 -9.14
N SER A 71 -15.43 15.71 -8.97
CA SER A 71 -14.05 15.82 -8.48
C SER A 71 -13.90 15.37 -7.02
N LEU A 72 -14.89 15.68 -6.17
CA LEU A 72 -14.91 15.23 -4.78
C LEU A 72 -15.11 13.72 -4.68
N VAL A 73 -16.04 13.17 -5.47
CA VAL A 73 -16.26 11.71 -5.54
C VAL A 73 -15.01 11.00 -6.04
N ALA A 74 -14.33 11.54 -7.05
CA ALA A 74 -13.05 11.03 -7.55
C ALA A 74 -12.02 10.91 -6.43
N LEU A 75 -11.85 11.99 -5.67
CA LEU A 75 -10.92 12.08 -4.57
C LEU A 75 -11.27 11.07 -3.46
N LEU A 76 -12.55 10.96 -3.12
CA LEU A 76 -13.01 10.00 -2.10
C LEU A 76 -12.74 8.55 -2.52
N VAL A 77 -13.05 8.18 -3.76
CA VAL A 77 -12.76 6.84 -4.30
C VAL A 77 -11.25 6.58 -4.29
N TRP A 78 -10.45 7.57 -4.68
CA TRP A 78 -8.99 7.48 -4.66
C TRP A 78 -8.43 7.25 -3.26
N ILE A 79 -8.85 8.05 -2.28
CA ILE A 79 -8.41 7.94 -0.88
C ILE A 79 -8.85 6.59 -0.31
N TYR A 80 -10.12 6.21 -0.52
CA TYR A 80 -10.67 4.96 -0.03
C TYR A 80 -9.87 3.75 -0.55
N TYR A 81 -9.63 3.71 -1.86
CA TYR A 81 -8.88 2.63 -2.49
C TYR A 81 -7.41 2.60 -2.04
N SER A 82 -6.78 3.77 -1.90
CA SER A 82 -5.40 3.87 -1.39
C SER A 82 -5.28 3.36 0.04
N ALA A 83 -6.25 3.69 0.90
CA ALA A 83 -6.31 3.19 2.27
C ALA A 83 -6.51 1.67 2.31
N GLN A 84 -7.39 1.12 1.48
CA GLN A 84 -7.61 -0.33 1.40
C GLN A 84 -6.32 -1.08 1.03
N ILE A 85 -5.60 -0.61 0.01
CA ILE A 85 -4.31 -1.22 -0.37
C ILE A 85 -3.30 -1.12 0.76
N PHE A 86 -3.22 0.03 1.40
CA PHE A 86 -2.30 0.24 2.51
C PHE A 86 -2.57 -0.75 3.66
N PHE A 87 -3.83 -0.87 4.10
CA PHE A 87 -4.22 -1.83 5.15
C PHE A 87 -4.00 -3.27 4.71
N PHE A 88 -4.31 -3.60 3.46
CA PHE A 88 -4.07 -4.93 2.91
C PHE A 88 -2.58 -5.29 2.90
N GLY A 89 -1.72 -4.37 2.45
CA GLY A 89 -0.27 -4.54 2.43
C GLY A 89 0.33 -4.71 3.83
N ALA A 90 -0.16 -3.96 4.81
CA ALA A 90 0.24 -4.10 6.20
C ALA A 90 -0.20 -5.45 6.79
N ALA A 91 -1.45 -5.87 6.55
CA ALA A 91 -1.97 -7.17 6.99
C ALA A 91 -1.20 -8.33 6.34
N PHE A 92 -0.91 -8.23 5.05
CA PHE A 92 -0.10 -9.20 4.32
C PHE A 92 1.31 -9.30 4.92
N THR A 93 1.96 -8.17 5.17
CA THR A 93 3.30 -8.12 5.78
C THR A 93 3.29 -8.81 7.15
N ARG A 94 2.28 -8.55 7.99
CA ARG A 94 2.14 -9.20 9.30
C ARG A 94 1.99 -10.72 9.20
N VAL A 95 1.15 -11.22 8.29
CA VAL A 95 0.95 -12.66 8.09
C VAL A 95 2.20 -13.31 7.50
N TYR A 96 2.87 -12.62 6.57
CA TYR A 96 4.10 -13.09 5.95
C TYR A 96 5.23 -13.21 6.99
N THR A 97 5.49 -12.17 7.78
CA THR A 97 6.50 -12.22 8.86
C THR A 97 6.17 -13.31 9.87
N LYS A 98 4.90 -13.45 10.30
CA LYS A 98 4.50 -14.50 11.26
C LYS A 98 4.70 -15.92 10.73
N LYS A 99 4.62 -16.13 9.41
CA LYS A 99 4.77 -17.45 8.77
C LYS A 99 6.23 -17.83 8.53
N TYR A 100 7.10 -16.86 8.23
CA TYR A 100 8.51 -17.09 7.87
C TYR A 100 9.51 -16.80 9.00
N GLU A 101 9.13 -16.04 10.03
CA GLU A 101 9.90 -15.85 11.26
C GLU A 101 9.03 -16.20 12.49
N PRO A 102 9.00 -17.47 12.95
CA PRO A 102 8.34 -17.86 14.21
C PRO A 102 9.06 -17.28 15.45
N HIS A 103 10.27 -16.74 15.26
CA HIS A 103 11.14 -16.19 16.29
C HIS A 103 11.40 -14.71 16.04
N ILE A 104 10.33 -13.92 16.00
CA ILE A 104 10.47 -12.49 16.31
C ILE A 104 10.87 -12.44 17.79
N ALA A 105 12.16 -12.28 18.05
CA ALA A 105 12.66 -12.07 19.40
C ALA A 105 11.89 -10.87 19.97
N PRO A 106 11.15 -11.03 21.09
CA PRO A 106 10.49 -9.89 21.72
C PRO A 106 11.56 -8.86 22.05
N THR A 107 11.28 -7.57 21.81
CA THR A 107 12.10 -6.49 22.38
C THR A 107 12.25 -6.74 23.89
N PRO A 108 13.39 -6.42 24.53
CA PRO A 108 13.62 -6.73 25.95
C PRO A 108 12.52 -6.26 26.91
N ASN A 109 11.68 -5.31 26.50
CA ASN A 109 10.55 -4.75 27.25
C ASN A 109 9.16 -5.25 26.83
N ALA A 110 9.05 -6.27 25.98
CA ALA A 110 7.76 -6.82 25.58
C ALA A 110 7.11 -7.60 26.74
N MET A 111 6.31 -6.91 27.54
CA MET A 111 5.45 -7.56 28.54
C MET A 111 4.31 -8.30 27.86
N ARG A 112 4.25 -9.61 28.10
CA ARG A 112 3.19 -10.49 27.65
C ARG A 112 1.90 -10.13 28.40
N VAL A 113 1.04 -9.30 27.80
CA VAL A 113 -0.30 -9.06 28.37
C VAL A 113 -1.10 -10.36 28.21
N GLY A 114 -1.32 -11.02 29.35
CA GLY A 114 -1.99 -12.30 29.44
C GLY A 114 -3.52 -12.17 29.45
N LYS A 115 -4.12 -13.13 28.74
CA LYS A 115 -5.50 -13.64 28.71
C LYS A 115 -6.66 -12.65 28.86
#